data_AF-A0A9P5P1K4-F1
#
_entry.id   AF-A0A9P5P1K4-F1
#
_cell.length_a   1.000
_cell.length_b   1.000
_cell.length_c   1.000
_cell.angle_alpha   90.00
_cell.angle_beta   90.00
_cell.angle_gamma   90.00
#
_symmetry.space_group_name_H-M   'P 1'
#
loop_
_entity.id
_entity.type
_entity.pdbx_description
1 polymer ?
#
loop_
_entity_poly.entity_id
_entity_poly.type
_entity_poly.pdbx_seq_one_letter_code
_entity_poly.pdbx_strand_id
1 'polypeptide(L)'
;MSSDDHIFLFSSFESKRPSTARKVHLRRLYDILQLSIQRRDFGRAKRVWAILARCKEFDWKAFWTTGLHILGENNADEHNLETTIDYLRTMMLQYPEDRESILKELVFRLLLQGKCRNALDELELYLPSFPYQDNPVLHMYAGLASLYLAQSASASSSGFEWTLLREAQAHLDHAKILDPNSTLVEAFINKVCANL
;
A
#
# COMPACT_ATOMS: atom_id res chain seq x y z
N MET A 1 -12.67 39.77 26.27
CA MET A 1 -13.44 38.53 26.03
C MET A 1 -13.48 38.33 24.52
N SER A 2 -12.85 37.27 24.00
CA SER A 2 -12.84 36.99 22.57
C SER A 2 -13.05 35.50 22.35
N SER A 3 -14.31 35.17 22.08
CA SER A 3 -14.85 33.94 21.46
C SER A 3 -13.81 32.90 21.01
N ASP A 4 -13.60 31.90 21.89
CA ASP A 4 -12.68 30.77 21.70
C ASP A 4 -13.38 29.54 21.07
N ASP A 5 -14.53 29.73 20.43
CA ASP A 5 -15.29 28.64 19.78
C ASP A 5 -14.88 28.51 18.32
N HIS A 6 -13.68 27.97 18.09
CA HIS A 6 -13.31 27.47 16.78
C HIS A 6 -14.01 26.13 16.53
N ILE A 7 -15.00 26.13 15.63
CA ILE A 7 -15.65 24.90 15.15
C ILE A 7 -14.71 24.25 14.12
N PHE A 8 -14.24 23.05 14.44
CA PHE A 8 -13.44 22.22 13.55
C PHE A 8 -14.27 21.02 13.11
N LEU A 9 -14.16 20.65 11.84
CA LEU A 9 -15.02 19.63 11.23
C LEU A 9 -14.53 18.21 11.52
N PHE A 10 -13.22 18.02 11.65
CA PHE A 10 -12.62 16.71 11.90
C PHE A 10 -11.76 16.71 13.17
N SER A 11 -11.54 15.49 13.70
CA SER A 11 -10.55 15.25 14.75
C SER A 11 -9.15 15.53 14.20
N SER A 12 -8.42 16.44 14.84
CA SER A 12 -7.07 16.83 14.41
C SER A 12 -6.00 15.82 14.78
N PHE A 13 -4.86 15.87 14.09
CA PHE A 13 -3.65 15.09 14.37
C PHE A 13 -3.03 15.39 15.75
N GLU A 14 -3.34 16.55 16.34
CA GLU A 14 -3.13 16.82 17.77
C GLU A 14 -4.49 16.96 18.46
N SER A 15 -4.81 16.09 19.42
CA SER A 15 -6.07 16.13 20.19
C SER A 15 -6.18 17.32 21.16
N LYS A 16 -5.08 18.06 21.35
CA LYS A 16 -5.02 19.22 22.26
C LYS A 16 -5.67 20.44 21.59
N ARG A 17 -6.41 21.24 22.37
CA ARG A 17 -6.99 22.51 21.89
C ARG A 17 -5.87 23.38 21.30
N PRO A 18 -6.04 23.94 20.09
CA PRO A 18 -5.00 24.73 19.45
C PRO A 18 -4.80 26.02 20.24
N SER A 19 -3.65 26.14 20.91
CA SER A 19 -3.32 27.30 21.75
C SER A 19 -2.71 28.48 20.98
N THR A 20 -2.40 28.30 19.69
CA THR A 20 -1.76 29.32 18.85
C THR A 20 -2.49 29.47 17.52
N ALA A 21 -2.47 30.69 16.96
CA ALA A 21 -3.06 30.97 15.63
C ALA A 21 -2.51 30.02 14.55
N ARG A 22 -1.21 29.65 14.64
CA ARG A 22 -0.58 28.67 13.75
C ARG A 22 -1.24 27.29 13.84
N LYS A 23 -1.51 26.79 15.04
CA LYS A 23 -2.22 25.51 15.24
C LYS A 23 -3.67 25.56 14.72
N VAL A 24 -4.34 26.70 14.88
CA VAL A 24 -5.68 26.92 14.30
C VAL A 24 -5.64 26.84 12.77
N HIS A 25 -4.66 27.48 12.12
CA HIS A 25 -4.50 27.41 10.67
C HIS A 25 -4.16 26.00 10.16
N LEU A 26 -3.26 25.28 10.85
CA LEU A 26 -2.94 23.89 10.50
C LEU A 26 -4.18 23.00 10.60
N ARG A 27 -5.00 23.18 11.65
CA ARG A 27 -6.24 22.42 11.80
C ARG A 27 -7.26 22.75 10.73
N ARG A 28 -7.41 24.03 10.37
CA ARG A 28 -8.26 24.43 9.23
C ARG A 28 -7.75 23.88 7.91
N LEU A 29 -6.43 23.85 7.68
CA LEU A 29 -5.84 23.23 6.50
C LEU A 29 -6.14 21.73 6.45
N TYR A 30 -6.06 21.04 7.59
CA TYR A 30 -6.45 19.64 7.69
C TYR A 30 -7.94 19.42 7.37
N ASP A 31 -8.84 20.25 7.92
CA ASP A 31 -10.26 20.18 7.60
C ASP A 31 -10.52 20.41 6.10
N ILE A 32 -9.84 21.39 5.49
CA ILE A 32 -9.92 21.64 4.05
C ILE A 32 -9.39 20.43 3.26
N LEU A 33 -8.31 19.79 3.71
CA LEU A 33 -7.78 18.58 3.06
C LEU A 33 -8.83 17.47 3.04
N GLN A 34 -9.40 17.13 4.20
CA GLN A 34 -10.40 16.07 4.34
C GLN A 34 -11.67 16.38 3.53
N LEU A 35 -12.16 17.63 3.58
CA LEU A 35 -13.29 18.05 2.74
C LEU A 35 -12.97 17.95 1.25
N SER A 36 -11.75 18.31 0.83
CA SER A 36 -11.35 18.25 -0.58
C SER A 36 -11.29 16.80 -1.08
N ILE A 37 -10.77 15.89 -0.25
CA ILE A 37 -10.77 14.44 -0.52
C ILE A 37 -12.21 13.92 -0.65
N GLN A 38 -13.08 14.21 0.33
CA GLN A 38 -14.48 13.77 0.31
C GLN A 38 -15.27 14.29 -0.90
N ARG A 39 -14.94 15.48 -1.39
CA ARG A 39 -15.55 16.09 -2.58
C ARG A 39 -14.89 15.67 -3.89
N ARG A 40 -13.87 14.80 -3.87
CA ARG A 40 -13.04 14.42 -5.02
C ARG A 40 -12.35 15.61 -5.71
N ASP A 41 -12.14 16.71 -5.00
CA ASP A 41 -11.35 17.85 -5.48
C ASP A 41 -9.86 17.62 -5.18
N PHE A 42 -9.26 16.70 -5.94
CA PHE A 42 -7.86 16.31 -5.76
C PHE A 42 -6.87 17.41 -6.14
N GLY A 43 -7.25 18.34 -7.02
CA GLY A 43 -6.42 19.51 -7.35
C GLY A 43 -6.25 20.44 -6.15
N ARG A 44 -7.31 20.63 -5.37
CA ARG A 44 -7.24 21.34 -4.09
C ARG A 44 -6.53 20.51 -3.02
N ALA A 45 -6.82 19.21 -2.92
CA ALA A 45 -6.18 18.32 -1.95
C ALA A 45 -4.64 18.29 -2.13
N LYS A 46 -4.14 18.18 -3.36
CA LYS A 46 -2.70 18.22 -3.68
C LYS A 46 -2.02 19.49 -3.18
N ARG A 47 -2.64 20.66 -3.40
CA ARG A 47 -2.11 21.95 -2.95
C ARG A 47 -2.06 22.04 -1.43
N VAL A 48 -3.13 21.62 -0.76
CA VAL A 48 -3.21 21.64 0.71
C VAL A 48 -2.21 20.66 1.32
N TRP A 49 -2.11 19.46 0.76
CA TRP A 49 -1.12 18.46 1.16
C TRP A 49 0.32 18.98 1.04
N ALA A 50 0.66 19.63 -0.07
CA ALA A 50 2.00 20.21 -0.27
C ALA A 50 2.34 21.30 0.76
N ILE A 51 1.34 22.05 1.24
CA ILE A 51 1.53 23.04 2.32
C ILE A 51 1.73 22.32 3.66
N LEU A 52 0.88 21.34 3.98
CA LEU A 52 0.94 20.58 5.22
C LEU A 52 2.26 19.80 5.35
N ALA A 53 2.73 19.15 4.28
CA ALA A 53 3.98 18.38 4.27
C ALA A 53 5.24 19.23 4.53
N ARG A 54 5.18 20.56 4.35
CA ARG A 54 6.27 21.49 4.65
C ARG A 54 6.23 22.01 6.10
N CYS A 55 5.15 21.73 6.82
CA CYS A 55 4.96 22.18 8.19
C CYS A 55 5.57 21.17 9.17
N LYS A 56 6.43 21.62 10.08
CA LYS A 56 7.15 20.75 11.03
C LYS A 56 6.22 20.07 12.04
N GLU A 57 5.07 20.68 12.28
CA GLU A 57 4.05 20.19 13.21
C GLU A 57 3.22 19.04 12.63
N PHE A 58 3.30 18.81 11.32
CA PHE A 58 2.53 17.79 10.65
C PHE A 58 3.48 16.66 10.23
N ASP A 59 3.36 15.51 10.90
CA ASP A 59 4.09 14.31 10.50
C ASP A 59 3.44 13.68 9.27
N TRP A 60 3.74 14.26 8.11
CA TRP A 60 3.17 13.84 6.84
C TRP A 60 3.49 12.38 6.49
N LYS A 61 4.56 11.81 7.06
CA LYS A 61 4.96 10.43 6.82
C LYS A 61 3.97 9.44 7.42
N ALA A 62 3.47 9.73 8.61
CA ALA A 62 2.40 8.95 9.25
C ALA A 62 1.08 8.96 8.45
N PHE A 63 0.91 9.93 7.54
CA PHE A 63 -0.25 10.05 6.67
C PHE A 63 0.04 9.61 5.22
N TRP A 64 0.99 8.68 5.02
CA TRP A 64 1.38 8.23 3.68
C TRP A 64 0.21 7.68 2.84
N THR A 65 -0.77 7.02 3.48
CA THR A 65 -1.99 6.54 2.80
C THR A 65 -2.84 7.68 2.25
N THR A 66 -2.85 8.83 2.91
CA THR A 66 -3.53 10.04 2.43
C THR A 66 -2.78 10.62 1.23
N GLY A 67 -1.44 10.71 1.31
CA GLY A 67 -0.61 11.12 0.18
C GLY A 67 -0.82 10.21 -1.03
N LEU A 68 -0.83 8.91 -0.80
CA LEU A 68 -1.11 7.88 -1.80
C LEU A 68 -2.48 8.05 -2.44
N HIS A 69 -3.53 8.25 -1.63
CA HIS A 69 -4.88 8.45 -2.14
C HIS A 69 -5.00 9.72 -3.01
N ILE A 70 -4.33 10.79 -2.61
CA ILE A 70 -4.30 12.05 -3.39
C ILE A 70 -3.56 11.89 -4.72
N LEU A 71 -2.56 11.00 -4.78
CA LEU A 71 -1.81 10.68 -6.01
C LEU A 71 -2.59 9.71 -6.91
N GLY A 72 -3.31 8.75 -6.33
CA GLY A 72 -3.90 7.61 -7.02
C GLY A 72 -5.25 7.83 -7.69
N GLU A 73 -5.94 8.97 -7.58
CA GLU A 73 -7.29 9.05 -8.18
C GLU A 73 -7.29 8.92 -9.72
N ASN A 74 -6.21 9.33 -10.40
CA ASN A 74 -6.09 9.17 -11.85
C ASN A 74 -5.39 7.83 -12.21
N ASN A 75 -5.82 6.72 -11.60
CA ASN A 75 -5.28 5.37 -11.84
C ASN A 75 -5.42 4.88 -13.29
N ALA A 76 -6.17 5.59 -14.15
CA ALA A 76 -6.26 5.27 -15.58
C ALA A 76 -4.99 5.64 -16.37
N ASP A 77 -4.16 6.54 -15.84
CA ASP A 77 -2.92 6.93 -16.52
C ASP A 77 -1.75 6.12 -15.97
N GLU A 78 -1.05 5.41 -16.85
CA GLU A 78 0.16 4.63 -16.54
C GLU A 78 1.24 5.48 -15.83
N HIS A 79 1.34 6.77 -16.17
CA HIS A 79 2.24 7.72 -15.51
C HIS A 79 1.92 7.94 -14.02
N ASN A 80 0.65 7.96 -13.62
CA ASN A 80 0.28 8.14 -12.21
C ASN A 80 0.56 6.88 -11.39
N LEU A 81 0.48 5.72 -12.02
CA LEU A 81 0.81 4.44 -11.44
C LEU A 81 2.31 4.31 -11.14
N GLU A 82 3.17 4.72 -12.07
CA GLU A 82 4.63 4.76 -11.83
C GLU A 82 4.98 5.77 -10.73
N THR A 83 4.39 6.97 -10.78
CA THR A 83 4.56 7.99 -9.73
C THR A 83 4.16 7.46 -8.35
N THR A 84 3.13 6.61 -8.31
CA THR A 84 2.65 5.98 -7.08
C THR A 84 3.64 4.93 -6.55
N ILE A 85 4.22 4.12 -7.44
CA ILE A 85 5.26 3.15 -7.08
C ILE A 85 6.48 3.87 -6.50
N ASP A 86 6.94 4.93 -7.17
CA ASP A 86 8.07 5.74 -6.71
C ASP A 86 7.79 6.40 -5.36
N TYR A 87 6.56 6.87 -5.15
CA TYR A 87 6.11 7.39 -3.88
C TYR A 87 6.21 6.32 -2.77
N LEU A 88 5.68 5.11 -3.01
CA LEU A 88 5.71 4.03 -2.02
C LEU A 88 7.14 3.57 -1.72
N ARG A 89 8.00 3.44 -2.73
CA ARG A 89 9.43 3.13 -2.54
C ARG A 89 10.13 4.20 -1.70
N THR A 90 9.83 5.47 -1.95
CA THR A 90 10.35 6.58 -1.13
C THR A 90 9.84 6.47 0.31
N MET A 91 8.57 6.13 0.50
CA MET A 91 7.98 5.95 1.84
C MET A 91 8.59 4.79 2.61
N MET A 92 8.92 3.67 1.95
CA MET A 92 9.62 2.54 2.58
C MET A 92 10.97 2.93 3.18
N LEU A 93 11.67 3.91 2.57
CA LEU A 93 12.93 4.44 3.08
C LEU A 93 12.72 5.48 4.19
N GLN A 94 11.67 6.29 4.09
CA GLN A 94 11.46 7.43 4.97
C GLN A 94 10.64 7.14 6.23
N TYR A 95 9.86 6.06 6.23
CA TYR A 95 8.96 5.66 7.32
C TYR A 95 9.05 4.15 7.59
N PRO A 96 10.14 3.71 8.24
CA PRO A 96 10.40 2.28 8.48
C PRO A 96 9.40 1.62 9.42
N GLU A 97 8.74 2.40 10.29
CA GLU A 97 7.75 1.92 11.26
C GLU A 97 6.57 1.18 10.62
N ASP A 98 6.18 1.60 9.41
CA ASP A 98 5.04 1.02 8.68
C ASP A 98 5.46 0.37 7.35
N ARG A 99 6.73 -0.01 7.25
CA ARG A 99 7.32 -0.56 6.02
C ARG A 99 6.61 -1.82 5.54
N GLU A 100 6.08 -2.63 6.46
CA GLU A 100 5.29 -3.81 6.14
C GLU A 100 3.98 -3.46 5.41
N SER A 101 3.22 -2.48 5.91
CA SER A 101 1.98 -2.04 5.25
C SER A 101 2.25 -1.36 3.91
N ILE A 102 3.33 -0.56 3.85
CA ILE A 102 3.77 0.09 2.60
C ILE A 102 4.17 -0.97 1.57
N LEU A 103 4.89 -2.02 1.98
CA LEU A 103 5.27 -3.12 1.08
C LEU A 103 4.05 -3.88 0.56
N LYS A 104 3.07 -4.20 1.43
CA LYS A 104 1.81 -4.84 1.01
C LYS A 104 1.11 -4.03 -0.07
N GLU A 105 1.01 -2.72 0.10
CA GLU A 105 0.37 -1.83 -0.86
C GLU A 105 1.18 -1.70 -2.16
N LEU A 106 2.52 -1.63 -2.08
CA LEU A 106 3.41 -1.61 -3.24
C LEU A 106 3.23 -2.86 -4.10
N VAL A 107 3.31 -4.04 -3.48
CA VAL A 107 3.14 -5.33 -4.13
C VAL A 107 1.74 -5.44 -4.73
N PHE A 108 0.71 -5.05 -3.99
CA PHE A 108 -0.67 -5.06 -4.49
C PHE A 108 -0.82 -4.21 -5.76
N ARG A 109 -0.23 -3.03 -5.81
CA ARG A 109 -0.26 -2.16 -7.01
C ARG A 109 0.51 -2.73 -8.18
N LEU A 110 1.65 -3.38 -7.94
CA LEU A 110 2.41 -4.07 -8.98
C LEU A 110 1.60 -5.24 -9.58
N LEU A 111 0.89 -6.00 -8.74
CA LEU A 111 0.01 -7.07 -9.17
C LEU A 111 -1.19 -6.56 -9.97
N LEU A 112 -1.83 -5.46 -9.55
CA LEU A 112 -2.92 -4.83 -10.31
C LEU A 112 -2.48 -4.35 -11.70
N GLN A 113 -1.20 -3.99 -11.87
CA GLN A 113 -0.62 -3.62 -13.16
C GLN A 113 -0.21 -4.84 -14.02
N GLY A 114 -0.39 -6.06 -13.51
CA GLY A 114 0.12 -7.27 -14.15
C GLY A 114 1.65 -7.39 -14.13
N LYS A 115 2.37 -6.48 -13.44
CA LYS A 115 3.84 -6.50 -13.26
C LYS A 115 4.22 -7.55 -12.21
N CYS A 116 3.79 -8.80 -12.41
CA CYS A 116 3.93 -9.88 -11.43
C CYS A 116 5.39 -10.24 -11.16
N ARG A 117 6.27 -10.13 -12.16
CA ARG A 117 7.72 -10.35 -11.95
C ARG A 117 8.32 -9.33 -10.99
N ASN A 118 8.05 -8.05 -11.21
CA ASN A 118 8.51 -6.99 -10.32
C ASN A 118 7.95 -7.13 -8.90
N ALA A 119 6.67 -7.54 -8.78
CA ALA A 119 6.07 -7.82 -7.48
C ALA A 119 6.80 -8.94 -6.74
N LEU A 120 7.14 -10.02 -7.46
CA LEU A 120 7.87 -11.16 -6.93
C LEU A 120 9.30 -10.78 -6.53
N ASP A 121 10.01 -10.01 -7.35
CA ASP A 121 11.36 -9.53 -7.04
C ASP A 121 11.40 -8.69 -5.74
N GLU A 122 10.42 -7.80 -5.54
CA GLU A 122 10.29 -7.04 -4.28
C GLU A 122 9.97 -7.97 -3.09
N LEU A 123 9.12 -8.97 -3.27
CA LEU A 123 8.79 -9.95 -2.22
C LEU A 123 10.00 -10.82 -1.86
N GLU A 124 10.75 -11.32 -2.83
CA GLU A 124 11.98 -12.12 -2.61
C GLU A 124 13.03 -11.33 -1.83
N LEU A 125 13.12 -10.02 -2.05
CA LEU A 125 14.02 -9.14 -1.31
C LEU A 125 13.65 -9.03 0.18
N TYR A 126 12.35 -8.97 0.50
CA TYR A 126 11.88 -8.66 1.86
C TYR A 126 11.45 -9.86 2.69
N LEU A 127 10.81 -10.86 2.08
CA LEU A 127 10.26 -12.04 2.77
C LEU A 127 11.25 -12.78 3.68
N PRO A 128 12.55 -12.91 3.36
CA PRO A 128 13.49 -13.59 4.26
C PRO A 128 13.74 -12.86 5.58
N SER A 129 13.35 -11.58 5.70
CA SER A 129 13.63 -10.75 6.87
C SER A 129 12.43 -10.64 7.80
N PHE A 130 12.67 -10.55 9.10
CA PHE A 130 11.65 -10.15 10.08
C PHE A 130 11.26 -8.67 9.86
N PRO A 131 9.97 -8.27 9.93
CA PRO A 131 8.77 -9.06 10.26
C PRO A 131 8.06 -9.69 9.05
N TYR A 132 8.58 -9.53 7.83
CA TYR A 132 7.88 -9.92 6.59
C TYR A 132 7.68 -11.44 6.46
N GLN A 133 8.63 -12.24 6.96
CA GLN A 133 8.55 -13.70 6.94
C GLN A 133 7.30 -14.24 7.65
N ASP A 134 6.78 -13.52 8.65
CA ASP A 134 5.65 -13.94 9.47
C ASP A 134 4.33 -13.37 8.93
N ASN A 135 4.35 -12.72 7.76
CA ASN A 135 3.16 -12.12 7.19
C ASN A 135 2.45 -13.04 6.18
N PRO A 136 1.24 -13.55 6.49
CA PRO A 136 0.52 -14.47 5.60
C PRO A 136 0.12 -13.82 4.28
N VAL A 137 -0.15 -12.51 4.26
CA VAL A 137 -0.59 -11.79 3.06
C VAL A 137 0.54 -11.66 2.05
N LEU A 138 1.77 -11.39 2.51
CA LEU A 138 2.93 -11.29 1.63
C LEU A 138 3.27 -12.64 0.98
N HIS A 139 3.20 -13.73 1.75
CA HIS A 139 3.35 -15.09 1.20
C HIS A 139 2.23 -15.45 0.23
N MET A 140 0.98 -15.06 0.53
CA MET A 140 -0.14 -15.24 -0.41
C MET A 140 0.11 -14.48 -1.71
N TYR A 141 0.57 -13.22 -1.66
CA TYR A 141 0.92 -12.46 -2.86
C TYR A 141 2.06 -13.09 -3.66
N ALA A 142 3.10 -13.60 -3.01
CA ALA A 142 4.19 -14.33 -3.68
C ALA A 142 3.65 -15.57 -4.40
N GLY A 143 2.85 -16.38 -3.70
CA GLY A 143 2.27 -17.59 -4.26
C GLY A 143 1.36 -17.31 -5.47
N LEU A 144 0.53 -16.28 -5.40
CA LEU A 144 -0.34 -15.87 -6.51
C LEU A 144 0.45 -15.30 -7.69
N ALA A 145 1.51 -14.52 -7.43
CA ALA A 145 2.38 -13.99 -8.47
C ALA A 145 3.09 -15.11 -9.23
N SER A 146 3.69 -16.06 -8.51
CA SER A 146 4.37 -17.22 -9.10
C SER A 146 3.40 -18.11 -9.89
N LEU A 147 2.18 -18.33 -9.37
CA LEU A 147 1.14 -19.09 -10.07
C LEU A 147 0.72 -18.41 -11.38
N TYR A 148 0.53 -17.09 -11.37
CA TYR A 148 0.16 -16.32 -12.56
C TYR A 148 1.26 -16.36 -13.63
N LEU A 149 2.52 -16.24 -13.21
CA LEU A 149 3.67 -16.36 -14.12
C LEU A 149 3.78 -17.76 -14.72
N ALA A 150 3.57 -18.82 -13.93
CA ALA A 150 3.57 -20.19 -14.41
C ALA A 150 2.48 -20.45 -15.47
N GLN A 151 1.29 -19.88 -15.29
CA GLN A 151 0.20 -19.99 -16.28
C GLN A 151 0.52 -19.25 -17.58
N SER A 152 1.08 -18.04 -17.48
CA SER A 152 1.46 -17.24 -18.64
C SER A 152 2.58 -17.93 -19.44
N ALA A 153 3.55 -18.55 -18.75
CA ALA A 153 4.63 -19.30 -19.36
C ALA A 153 4.14 -20.55 -20.10
N SER A 154 3.04 -21.19 -19.66
CA SER A 154 2.45 -22.34 -20.34
C SER A 154 1.79 -22.01 -21.69
N ALA A 155 1.44 -20.74 -21.93
CA ALA A 155 0.83 -20.30 -23.19
C ALA A 155 1.88 -19.98 -24.27
N SER A 156 3.05 -19.51 -23.86
CA SER A 156 4.26 -19.49 -24.70
C SER A 156 4.84 -20.91 -24.74
N SER A 157 5.18 -21.45 -25.89
CA SER A 157 5.67 -22.83 -26.08
C SER A 157 7.01 -23.19 -25.38
N SER A 158 7.49 -22.36 -24.45
CA SER A 158 8.53 -22.67 -23.47
C SER A 158 7.96 -23.59 -22.39
N GLY A 159 8.64 -24.69 -22.09
CA GLY A 159 8.16 -25.73 -21.19
C GLY A 159 7.54 -25.21 -19.89
N PHE A 160 6.52 -25.93 -19.40
CA PHE A 160 5.83 -25.67 -18.15
C PHE A 160 6.85 -25.41 -17.02
N GLU A 161 6.89 -24.18 -16.51
CA GLU A 161 7.87 -23.78 -15.49
C GLU A 161 7.47 -24.37 -14.13
N TRP A 162 7.76 -25.66 -13.96
CA TRP A 162 7.47 -26.43 -12.76
C TRP A 162 8.15 -25.85 -11.51
N THR A 163 9.22 -25.09 -11.69
CA THR A 163 9.89 -24.33 -10.63
C THR A 163 8.95 -23.28 -10.02
N LEU A 164 8.27 -22.47 -10.85
CA LEU A 164 7.34 -21.44 -10.38
C LEU A 164 6.12 -22.04 -9.68
N LEU A 165 5.63 -23.21 -10.12
CA LEU A 165 4.53 -23.90 -9.44
C LEU A 165 4.95 -24.44 -8.07
N ARG A 166 6.17 -24.97 -7.97
CA ARG A 166 6.71 -25.42 -6.68
C ARG A 166 6.91 -24.25 -5.73
N GLU A 167 7.41 -23.12 -6.22
CA GLU A 167 7.54 -21.89 -5.43
C GLU A 167 6.17 -21.36 -4.99
N ALA A 168 5.19 -21.36 -5.90
CA ALA A 168 3.82 -20.97 -5.59
C ALA A 168 3.24 -21.85 -4.47
N GLN A 169 3.42 -23.17 -4.56
CA GLN A 169 3.00 -24.11 -3.53
C GLN A 169 3.69 -23.82 -2.19
N ALA A 170 5.01 -23.65 -2.18
CA ALA A 170 5.78 -23.40 -0.96
C ALA A 170 5.32 -22.13 -0.24
N HIS A 171 5.08 -21.04 -0.98
CA HIS A 171 4.57 -19.79 -0.41
C HIS A 171 3.14 -19.91 0.10
N LEU A 172 2.25 -20.59 -0.63
CA LEU A 172 0.87 -20.80 -0.19
C LEU A 172 0.79 -21.72 1.05
N ASP A 173 1.60 -22.77 1.10
CA ASP A 173 1.69 -23.65 2.27
C ASP A 173 2.19 -22.87 3.50
N HIS A 174 3.19 -22.00 3.32
CA HIS A 174 3.65 -21.12 4.39
C HIS A 174 2.56 -20.13 4.83
N ALA A 175 1.83 -19.52 3.88
CA ALA A 175 0.70 -18.66 4.21
C ALA A 175 -0.39 -19.40 5.01
N LYS A 176 -0.63 -20.68 4.72
CA LYS A 176 -1.59 -21.53 5.46
C LYS A 176 -1.11 -21.85 6.88
N ILE A 177 0.19 -22.04 7.08
CA ILE A 177 0.78 -22.23 8.42
C ILE A 177 0.55 -20.98 9.27
N LEU A 178 0.76 -19.80 8.68
CA LEU A 178 0.62 -18.51 9.36
C LEU A 178 -0.84 -18.10 9.59
N ASP A 179 -1.74 -18.41 8.64
CA ASP A 179 -3.18 -18.18 8.77
C ASP A 179 -4.00 -19.43 8.35
N PRO A 180 -4.23 -20.36 9.30
CA PRO A 180 -4.96 -21.60 9.02
C PRO A 180 -6.43 -21.41 8.64
N ASN A 181 -7.02 -20.25 8.96
CA ASN A 181 -8.44 -19.98 8.73
C ASN A 181 -8.68 -19.32 7.36
N SER A 182 -7.63 -19.07 6.57
CA SER A 182 -7.75 -18.44 5.27
C SER A 182 -8.33 -19.40 4.22
N THR A 183 -9.64 -19.26 3.98
CA THR A 183 -10.36 -19.99 2.92
C THR A 183 -9.79 -19.73 1.52
N LEU A 184 -9.22 -18.54 1.29
CA LEU A 184 -8.60 -18.19 0.02
C LEU A 184 -7.33 -18.99 -0.23
N VAL A 185 -6.43 -19.06 0.75
CA VAL A 185 -5.18 -19.83 0.63
C VAL A 185 -5.50 -21.30 0.39
N GLU A 186 -6.47 -21.86 1.12
CA GLU A 186 -6.91 -23.24 0.91
C GLU A 186 -7.46 -23.48 -0.50
N ALA A 187 -8.29 -22.57 -1.02
CA ALA A 187 -8.82 -22.68 -2.38
C ALA A 187 -7.71 -22.65 -3.45
N PHE A 188 -6.67 -21.84 -3.27
CA PHE A 188 -5.55 -21.76 -4.21
C PHE A 188 -4.59 -22.95 -4.11
N ILE A 189 -4.31 -23.46 -2.91
CA ILE A 189 -3.54 -24.70 -2.74
C ILE A 189 -4.21 -25.85 -3.49
N ASN A 190 -5.53 -26.02 -3.33
CA ASN A 190 -6.28 -27.06 -4.02
C ASN A 190 -6.17 -26.94 -5.55
N LYS A 191 -6.12 -25.71 -6.09
CA LYS A 191 -5.91 -25.47 -7.52
C LYS A 191 -4.49 -25.78 -7.98
N VAL A 192 -3.48 -25.46 -7.18
CA VAL A 192 -2.07 -25.78 -7.51
C VAL A 192 -1.87 -27.29 -7.50
N CYS A 193 -2.37 -28.00 -6.48
CA CYS A 193 -2.30 -29.45 -6.38
C CYS A 193 -3.07 -30.19 -7.50
N ALA A 194 -4.14 -29.60 -8.05
CA ALA A 194 -4.86 -30.20 -9.17
C ALA A 194 -4.14 -30.05 -10.52
N ASN A 195 -3.17 -29.15 -10.62
CA ASN A 195 -2.40 -28.86 -11.84
C ASN A 195 -0.97 -29.45 -11.81
N LEU A 196 -0.59 -30.13 -10.71
CA LEU A 196 0.65 -30.88 -10.54
C LEU A 196 0.42 -32.37 -10.83
#